data_AF-A0A6B1GRF8-F1
#
_entry.id   AF-A0A6B1GRF8-F1
#
_cell.length_a   1.000
_cell.length_b   1.000
_cell.length_c   1.000
_cell.angle_alpha   90.00
_cell.angle_beta   90.00
_cell.angle_gamma   90.00
#
_symmetry.space_group_name_H-M   'P 1'
#
loop_
_entity.id
_entity.type
_entity.pdbx_description
1 polymer ?
#
loop_
_entity_poly.entity_id
_entity_poly.type
_entity_poly.pdbx_seq_one_letter_code
_entity_poly.pdbx_strand_id
1 'polypeptide(L)'
;MRGSLLLAVLAALSGIVEAQAQEPEGSCTGDGTSLCLNDDRFRVTVRWEDAAGDSGDGQAVQLTGDTGYFWFFGEDNVEVVIKVLNGCGIGDGAYWVFIGGLTDVRVEVDIEDVEAEETRTYVNELGTLFVPVSDTAAFLTCD
;
A
#
# COMPACT_ATOMS: atom_id res chain seq x y z
N MET A 1 -69.55 -21.54 13.74
CA MET A 1 -69.37 -21.69 15.19
C MET A 1 -67.89 -21.87 15.47
N ARG A 2 -67.29 -20.98 16.31
CA ARG A 2 -66.07 -21.13 17.15
C ARG A 2 -64.77 -21.63 16.47
N GLY A 3 -63.57 -21.08 16.61
CA GLY A 3 -62.92 -20.15 17.55
C GLY A 3 -61.40 -20.34 17.40
N SER A 4 -60.62 -19.29 17.67
CA SER A 4 -59.17 -19.08 17.47
C SER A 4 -58.19 -20.14 18.02
N LEU A 5 -56.96 -20.21 17.47
CA LEU A 5 -55.73 -19.70 18.11
C LEU A 5 -54.51 -19.72 17.16
N LEU A 6 -53.69 -18.66 17.24
CA LEU A 6 -52.43 -18.45 16.52
C LEU A 6 -51.33 -19.45 16.96
N LEU A 7 -50.44 -19.80 16.03
CA LEU A 7 -49.02 -19.99 16.34
C LEU A 7 -48.19 -19.48 15.15
N ALA A 8 -47.46 -18.38 15.37
CA ALA A 8 -46.45 -17.89 14.44
C ALA A 8 -45.15 -18.65 14.70
N VAL A 9 -44.47 -19.11 13.64
CA VAL A 9 -43.07 -19.51 13.69
C VAL A 9 -42.35 -18.80 12.55
N LEU A 10 -41.44 -17.89 12.92
CA LEU A 10 -40.50 -17.21 12.04
C LEU A 10 -39.42 -18.18 11.54
N ALA A 11 -38.97 -18.01 10.30
CA ALA A 11 -37.65 -18.45 9.86
C ALA A 11 -37.03 -17.39 8.93
N ALA A 12 -35.75 -17.13 9.17
CA ALA A 12 -34.98 -15.95 8.83
C ALA A 12 -34.69 -15.70 7.33
N LEU A 13 -34.52 -14.43 6.99
CA LEU A 13 -33.95 -13.95 5.73
C LEU A 13 -32.44 -14.26 5.73
N SER A 14 -31.96 -14.98 4.72
CA SER A 14 -30.53 -15.18 4.47
C SER A 14 -29.93 -13.88 3.94
N GLY A 15 -29.19 -13.17 4.79
CA GLY A 15 -28.16 -12.23 4.36
C GLY A 15 -26.90 -13.01 4.03
N ILE A 16 -26.48 -13.00 2.77
CA ILE A 16 -25.16 -13.47 2.39
C ILE A 16 -24.21 -12.31 2.74
N VAL A 17 -23.54 -12.41 3.89
CA VAL A 17 -22.36 -11.58 4.16
C VAL A 17 -21.24 -12.16 3.31
N GLU A 18 -20.75 -11.39 2.34
CA GLU A 18 -19.49 -11.66 1.69
C GLU A 18 -18.39 -11.55 2.75
N ALA A 19 -17.69 -12.65 3.01
CA ALA A 19 -16.55 -12.64 3.91
C ALA A 19 -15.42 -11.85 3.24
N GLN A 20 -15.19 -10.61 3.69
CA GLN A 20 -13.97 -9.89 3.39
C GLN A 20 -12.83 -10.63 4.10
N ALA A 21 -11.77 -11.01 3.38
CA ALA A 21 -10.58 -11.56 4.00
C ALA A 21 -9.99 -10.47 4.90
N GLN A 22 -10.03 -10.68 6.21
CA GLN A 22 -9.31 -9.83 7.15
C GLN A 22 -7.83 -10.22 7.01
N GLU A 23 -7.02 -9.31 6.49
CA GLU A 23 -5.55 -9.43 6.51
C GLU A 23 -5.10 -9.75 7.95
N PRO A 24 -4.14 -10.68 8.16
CA PRO A 24 -3.62 -10.93 9.49
C PRO A 24 -3.07 -9.61 10.06
N GLU A 25 -3.51 -9.24 11.27
CA GLU A 25 -2.99 -8.06 11.97
C GLU A 25 -1.47 -8.16 12.01
N GLY A 26 -0.77 -7.14 11.48
CA GLY A 26 0.68 -7.11 11.41
C GLY A 26 1.31 -7.79 10.18
N SER A 27 0.56 -8.05 9.09
CA SER A 27 1.16 -8.47 7.82
C SER A 27 0.49 -7.83 6.61
N CYS A 28 1.27 -7.62 5.55
CA CYS A 28 0.83 -7.06 4.28
C CYS A 28 0.61 -8.18 3.24
N THR A 29 -0.59 -8.27 2.66
CA THR A 29 -0.78 -9.02 1.40
C THR A 29 -0.73 -8.10 0.20
N GLY A 30 0.12 -8.44 -0.77
CA GLY A 30 0.30 -7.66 -1.98
C GLY A 30 -0.87 -7.84 -2.95
N ASP A 31 -1.17 -6.79 -3.70
CA ASP A 31 -2.18 -6.81 -4.75
C ASP A 31 -1.74 -5.99 -5.98
N GLY A 32 -2.64 -5.74 -6.93
CA GLY A 32 -2.31 -4.98 -8.14
C GLY A 32 -1.86 -3.53 -7.91
N THR A 33 -2.08 -2.99 -6.71
CA THR A 33 -1.81 -1.59 -6.32
C THR A 33 -0.95 -1.45 -5.06
N SER A 34 -0.62 -2.58 -4.42
CA SER A 34 0.13 -2.62 -3.16
C SER A 34 1.33 -3.54 -3.28
N LEU A 35 2.54 -3.02 -2.98
CA LEU A 35 3.70 -3.86 -2.72
C LEU A 35 3.76 -4.20 -1.23
N CYS A 36 4.16 -5.44 -0.93
CA CYS A 36 4.55 -5.86 0.41
C CYS A 36 6.03 -6.18 0.39
N LEU A 37 6.81 -5.41 1.14
CA LEU A 37 8.27 -5.45 1.15
C LEU A 37 8.81 -5.82 2.53
N ASN A 38 10.02 -6.36 2.53
CA ASN A 38 10.75 -6.82 3.71
C ASN A 38 9.94 -7.84 4.52
N ASP A 39 9.77 -9.04 3.96
CA ASP A 39 9.01 -10.15 4.57
C ASP A 39 7.58 -9.75 4.98
N ASP A 40 6.89 -9.05 4.07
CA ASP A 40 5.49 -8.61 4.21
C ASP A 40 5.22 -7.60 5.34
N ARG A 41 6.27 -6.92 5.84
CA ARG A 41 6.14 -5.88 6.88
C ARG A 41 5.73 -4.51 6.33
N PHE A 42 6.24 -4.12 5.16
CA PHE A 42 6.00 -2.78 4.63
C PHE A 42 5.01 -2.80 3.48
N ARG A 43 3.84 -2.20 3.68
CA ARG A 43 2.89 -1.92 2.60
C ARG A 43 3.28 -0.63 1.90
N VAL A 44 3.43 -0.68 0.59
CA VAL A 44 3.70 0.49 -0.25
C VAL A 44 2.56 0.68 -1.23
N THR A 45 1.97 1.87 -1.25
CA THR A 45 1.00 2.29 -2.27
C THR A 45 1.44 3.60 -2.90
N VAL A 46 0.99 3.84 -4.13
CA VAL A 46 1.32 5.05 -4.88
C VAL A 46 0.06 5.61 -5.50
N ARG A 47 -0.15 6.92 -5.40
CA ARG A 47 -1.17 7.68 -6.13
C ARG A 47 -0.50 8.69 -7.06
N TRP A 48 -1.07 8.88 -8.25
CA TRP A 48 -0.55 9.84 -9.22
C TRP A 48 -1.64 10.76 -9.76
N GLU A 49 -1.24 11.96 -10.21
CA GLU A 49 -2.08 12.91 -10.93
C GLU A 49 -1.24 13.63 -12.00
N ASP A 50 -1.72 13.70 -13.24
CA ASP A 50 -1.03 14.35 -14.36
C ASP A 50 -1.52 15.78 -14.63
N ALA A 51 -0.91 16.46 -15.61
CA ALA A 51 -1.24 17.84 -15.95
C ALA A 51 -2.60 18.01 -16.65
N ALA A 52 -3.21 16.93 -17.14
CA ALA A 52 -4.57 16.94 -17.68
C ALA A 52 -5.63 16.78 -16.57
N GLY A 53 -5.21 16.45 -15.34
CA GLY A 53 -6.07 16.16 -14.21
C GLY A 53 -6.52 14.71 -14.16
N ASP A 54 -5.95 13.83 -14.99
CA ASP A 54 -6.14 12.40 -14.86
C ASP A 54 -5.35 11.91 -13.64
N SER A 55 -5.91 10.95 -12.89
CA SER A 55 -5.32 10.44 -11.66
C SER A 55 -5.69 8.99 -11.42
N GLY A 56 -4.92 8.31 -10.57
CA GLY A 56 -5.20 6.94 -10.18
C GLY A 56 -4.17 6.35 -9.23
N ASP A 57 -4.37 5.08 -8.92
CA ASP A 57 -3.40 4.28 -8.17
C ASP A 57 -2.30 3.78 -9.12
N GLY A 58 -1.06 3.83 -8.64
CA GLY A 58 0.06 3.18 -9.29
C GLY A 58 -0.13 1.67 -9.26
N GLN A 59 0.31 1.01 -10.32
CA GLN A 59 0.14 -0.42 -10.50
C GLN A 59 1.44 -1.13 -10.11
N ALA A 60 1.35 -1.95 -9.08
CA ALA A 60 2.47 -2.53 -8.35
C ALA A 60 3.05 -3.75 -9.06
N VAL A 61 4.38 -3.81 -9.18
CA VAL A 61 5.11 -5.01 -9.60
C VAL A 61 6.30 -5.24 -8.67
N GLN A 62 6.29 -6.37 -7.99
CA GLN A 62 7.38 -6.76 -7.11
C GLN A 62 8.57 -7.29 -7.92
N LEU A 63 9.78 -6.83 -7.59
CA LEU A 63 11.03 -7.30 -8.20
C LEU A 63 11.78 -8.27 -7.29
N THR A 64 11.84 -7.96 -5.99
CA THR A 64 12.49 -8.74 -4.94
C THR A 64 11.70 -8.57 -3.64
N GLY A 65 12.09 -9.29 -2.57
CA GLY A 65 11.49 -9.09 -1.26
C GLY A 65 11.57 -7.64 -0.74
N ASP A 66 12.57 -6.87 -1.15
CA ASP A 66 12.82 -5.52 -0.63
C ASP A 66 12.58 -4.41 -1.66
N THR A 67 12.19 -4.76 -2.90
CA THR A 67 12.15 -3.79 -4.01
C THR A 67 11.02 -4.12 -4.98
N GLY A 68 10.33 -3.08 -5.46
CA GLY A 68 9.39 -3.18 -6.56
C GLY A 68 9.29 -1.85 -7.31
N TYR A 69 8.36 -1.78 -8.25
CA TYR A 69 8.09 -0.57 -9.00
C TYR A 69 6.60 -0.39 -9.24
N PHE A 70 6.24 0.83 -9.64
CA PHE A 70 4.92 1.23 -10.06
C PHE A 70 4.95 1.79 -11.48
N TRP A 71 3.95 1.42 -12.26
CA TRP A 71 3.62 2.07 -13.54
C TRP A 71 2.25 2.75 -13.42
N PHE A 72 2.02 3.79 -14.23
CA PHE A 72 0.79 4.60 -14.16
C PHE A 72 -0.08 4.46 -15.41
N PHE A 73 0.53 4.67 -16.58
CA PHE A 73 -0.19 4.77 -17.85
C PHE A 73 -0.21 3.47 -18.66
N GLY A 74 0.82 2.63 -18.48
CA GLY A 74 0.97 1.36 -19.17
C GLY A 74 2.07 0.51 -18.55
N GLU A 75 1.89 -0.82 -18.60
CA GLU A 75 2.78 -1.80 -17.98
C GLU A 75 4.22 -1.79 -18.53
N ASP A 76 4.42 -1.26 -19.73
CA ASP A 76 5.72 -1.11 -20.41
C ASP A 76 6.42 0.22 -20.08
N ASN A 77 5.80 1.09 -19.28
CA ASN A 77 6.34 2.39 -18.89
C ASN A 77 6.40 2.55 -17.36
N VAL A 78 7.56 2.18 -16.78
CA VAL A 78 7.83 2.27 -15.34
C VAL A 78 8.03 3.72 -14.91
N GLU A 79 7.37 4.13 -13.83
CA GLU A 79 7.35 5.52 -13.37
C GLU A 79 8.09 5.71 -12.04
N VAL A 80 7.92 4.79 -11.08
CA VAL A 80 8.52 4.90 -9.74
C VAL A 80 9.08 3.56 -9.29
N VAL A 81 10.34 3.52 -8.84
CA VAL A 81 10.97 2.34 -8.22
C VAL A 81 11.16 2.61 -6.74
N ILE A 82 10.78 1.66 -5.90
CA ILE A 82 10.81 1.78 -4.44
C ILE A 82 11.56 0.60 -3.84
N LYS A 83 12.36 0.90 -2.82
CA LYS A 83 13.08 -0.07 -2.02
C LYS A 83 12.95 0.26 -0.54
N VAL A 84 12.67 -0.76 0.27
CA VAL A 84 12.70 -0.70 1.74
C VAL A 84 13.72 -1.73 2.22
N LEU A 85 14.78 -1.27 2.91
CA LEU A 85 15.85 -2.14 3.40
C LEU A 85 15.84 -2.21 4.93
N ASN A 86 16.05 -3.40 5.47
CA ASN A 86 16.38 -3.59 6.88
C ASN A 86 17.83 -3.11 7.15
N GLY A 87 17.95 -1.90 7.71
CA GLY A 87 19.22 -1.32 8.16
C GLY A 87 19.44 -1.43 9.67
N CYS A 88 18.65 -2.22 10.39
CA CYS A 88 18.66 -2.28 11.86
C CYS A 88 20.01 -2.72 12.44
N GLY A 89 20.81 -3.50 11.69
CA GLY A 89 22.17 -3.88 12.09
C GLY A 89 23.25 -2.81 11.89
N ILE A 90 22.89 -1.59 11.45
CA ILE A 90 23.85 -0.55 11.05
C ILE A 90 23.59 0.76 11.81
N GLY A 91 24.61 1.28 12.49
CA GLY A 91 24.55 2.57 13.17
C GLY A 91 23.50 2.59 14.29
N ASP A 92 22.67 3.63 14.32
CA ASP A 92 21.56 3.76 15.28
C ASP A 92 20.36 2.85 14.95
N GLY A 93 20.40 2.12 13.83
CA GLY A 93 19.39 1.15 13.42
C GLY A 93 18.10 1.79 12.89
N ALA A 94 17.77 1.53 11.62
CA ALA A 94 16.51 1.98 11.02
C ALA A 94 16.16 1.12 9.80
N TYR A 95 14.89 1.12 9.41
CA TYR A 95 14.52 0.75 8.05
C TYR A 95 14.75 1.94 7.11
N TRP A 96 15.36 1.66 5.96
CA TRP A 96 15.75 2.67 4.99
C TRP A 96 14.82 2.65 3.79
N VAL A 97 14.39 3.81 3.34
CA VAL A 97 13.54 3.98 2.15
C VAL A 97 14.34 4.67 1.05
N PHE A 98 14.32 4.08 -0.14
CA PHE A 98 14.84 4.69 -1.36
C PHE A 98 13.75 4.72 -2.43
N ILE A 99 13.56 5.89 -3.04
CA ILE A 99 12.56 6.10 -4.09
C ILE A 99 13.23 6.80 -5.26
N GLY A 100 13.06 6.27 -6.47
CA GLY A 100 13.45 6.93 -7.71
C GLY A 100 12.26 7.05 -8.64
N GLY A 101 12.00 8.25 -9.17
CA GLY A 101 10.96 8.48 -10.18
C GLY A 101 11.55 8.85 -11.54
N LEU A 102 10.86 8.46 -12.60
CA LEU A 102 11.16 8.78 -14.01
C LEU A 102 10.15 9.78 -14.60
N THR A 103 9.51 10.54 -13.72
CA THR A 103 8.27 11.27 -14.01
C THR A 103 8.31 12.70 -13.50
N ASP A 104 7.48 13.56 -14.07
CA ASP A 104 7.17 14.91 -13.57
C ASP A 104 5.71 15.07 -13.14
N VAL A 105 4.93 13.98 -13.11
CA VAL A 105 3.57 13.99 -12.57
C VAL A 105 3.59 14.12 -11.05
N ARG A 106 2.44 14.49 -10.45
CA ARG A 106 2.30 14.43 -9.00
C ARG A 106 2.36 12.96 -8.59
N VAL A 107 3.18 12.65 -7.61
CA VAL A 107 3.27 11.30 -7.05
C VAL A 107 3.16 11.42 -5.54
N GLU A 108 2.33 10.59 -4.93
CA GLU A 108 2.25 10.43 -3.49
C GLU A 108 2.49 8.96 -3.16
N VAL A 109 3.57 8.69 -2.45
CA VAL A 109 3.97 7.35 -2.01
C VAL A 109 3.68 7.23 -0.53
N ASP A 110 2.81 6.31 -0.15
CA ASP A 110 2.56 5.95 1.23
C ASP A 110 3.27 4.62 1.53
N ILE A 111 4.12 4.61 2.56
CA ILE A 111 4.80 3.42 3.08
C ILE A 111 4.36 3.21 4.52
N GLU A 112 3.69 2.10 4.79
CA GLU A 112 3.17 1.71 6.10
C GLU A 112 4.00 0.55 6.65
N ASP A 113 4.60 0.74 7.82
CA ASP A 113 5.09 -0.33 8.69
C ASP A 113 3.89 -0.94 9.41
N VAL A 114 3.37 -2.07 8.91
CA VAL A 114 2.11 -2.65 9.41
C VAL A 114 2.27 -3.28 10.80
N GLU A 115 3.50 -3.59 11.22
CA GLU A 115 3.79 -4.11 12.57
C GLU A 115 3.80 -2.98 13.61
N ALA A 116 4.36 -1.82 13.24
CA ALA A 116 4.48 -0.67 14.13
C ALA A 116 3.33 0.35 14.01
N GLU A 117 2.43 0.16 13.05
CA GLU A 117 1.34 1.09 12.72
C GLU A 117 1.84 2.52 12.42
N GLU A 118 3.02 2.64 11.79
CA GLU A 118 3.62 3.92 11.39
C GLU A 118 3.60 4.08 9.86
N THR A 119 3.25 5.26 9.37
CA THR A 119 3.27 5.58 7.94
C THR A 119 4.20 6.75 7.63
N ARG A 120 4.95 6.62 6.54
CA ARG A 120 5.72 7.70 5.90
C ARG A 120 5.12 8.00 4.52
N THR A 121 4.88 9.28 4.27
CA THR A 121 4.40 9.78 2.98
C THR A 121 5.47 10.61 2.29
N TYR A 122 5.76 10.31 1.03
CA TYR A 122 6.69 11.06 0.18
C TYR A 122 5.95 11.62 -1.03
N VAL A 123 6.14 12.91 -1.31
CA VAL A 123 5.41 13.60 -2.38
C VAL A 123 6.38 14.18 -3.41
N ASN A 124 6.09 13.92 -4.68
CA ASN A 124 6.58 14.73 -5.80
C ASN A 124 5.46 15.65 -6.26
N GLU A 125 5.76 16.94 -6.38
CA GLU A 125 4.78 17.95 -6.82
C GLU A 125 4.58 17.90 -8.34
N LEU A 126 3.35 18.19 -8.79
CA LEU A 126 3.01 18.22 -10.22
C LEU A 126 3.91 19.18 -11.00
N GLY A 127 4.41 18.74 -12.15
CA GLY A 127 5.28 19.51 -13.04
C GLY A 127 6.72 19.66 -12.54
N THR A 128 7.10 18.92 -11.49
CA THR A 128 8.47 18.87 -10.97
C THR A 128 9.07 17.51 -11.27
N LEU A 129 10.26 17.47 -11.88
CA LEU A 129 10.98 16.21 -12.06
C LEU A 129 11.26 15.57 -10.70
N PHE A 130 10.93 14.28 -10.59
CA PHE A 130 11.10 13.54 -9.35
C PHE A 130 12.55 13.60 -8.87
N VAL A 131 12.75 14.09 -7.65
CA VAL A 131 14.06 14.08 -6.97
C VAL A 131 14.20 12.79 -6.16
N PRO A 132 15.23 11.96 -6.39
CA PRO A 132 15.38 10.70 -5.66
C PRO A 132 15.42 10.89 -4.14
N VAL A 133 14.73 10.01 -3.42
CA VAL A 133 14.70 9.95 -1.96
C VAL A 133 15.71 8.93 -1.46
N SER A 134 16.45 9.28 -0.41
CA SER A 134 17.36 8.38 0.32
C SER A 134 17.20 8.64 1.81
N ASP A 135 16.16 8.05 2.39
CA ASP A 135 15.81 8.21 3.79
C ASP A 135 16.32 7.01 4.59
N THR A 136 17.51 7.13 5.16
CA THR A 136 18.14 6.09 5.97
C THR A 136 17.71 6.13 7.44
N ALA A 137 16.66 6.87 7.76
CA ALA A 137 16.07 6.95 9.10
C ALA A 137 14.52 6.92 9.01
N ALA A 138 13.98 6.29 7.96
CA ALA A 138 12.56 6.35 7.64
C ALA A 138 11.68 5.80 8.77
N PHE A 139 12.02 4.61 9.30
CA PHE A 139 11.33 4.00 10.43
C PHE A 139 12.34 3.58 11.50
N LEU A 140 12.12 4.03 12.73
CA LEU A 140 12.96 3.73 13.90
C LEU A 140 12.35 2.59 14.73
N THR A 141 11.82 1.59 14.04
CA THR A 141 10.96 0.52 14.56
C THR A 141 11.68 -0.84 14.56
N CYS A 142 13.01 -0.82 14.64
CA CYS A 142 13.82 -2.03 14.80
C CYS A 142 13.46 -2.76 16.11
N ASP A 143 13.44 -4.09 16.05
CA ASP A 143 13.14 -4.97 17.19
C ASP A 143 14.19 -4.94 18.31
#